data_AF-A0A832HFG4-F1
#
_entry.id   AF-A0A832HFG4-F1
#
_cell.length_a   1.000
_cell.length_b   1.000
_cell.length_c   1.000
_cell.angle_alpha   90.00
_cell.angle_beta   90.00
_cell.angle_gamma   90.00
#
_symmetry.space_group_name_H-M   'P 1'
#
loop_
_entity.id
_entity.type
_entity.pdbx_description
1 polymer ?
#
loop_
_entity_poly.entity_id
_entity_poly.type
_entity_poly.pdbx_seq_one_letter_code
_entity_poly.pdbx_strand_id
1 'polypeptide(L)'
;MWCRWQNSARTSIGTFAVIATMVLEIIQASIVRTQCYIDARAIGRYDARMRWFTFGLLLYVAAAMQQTNLLGVPTLTGRPWPLLEHLALLAVFYALFASETSAPVAGFLCGLAADIVGPNTVGTCAVPLGLVAFSIVKVRQSIFREHAVSQVVLSFFAIGLYGVLSMGARIGLGAPIVGNSVAAHLGTVLGNAVYSALLAPVCFWLLLKLKPILGFQVHGLRSRSHG
;
A
#
# COMPACT_ATOMS: atom_id res chain seq x y z
N MET A 1 19.93 -15.87 24.55
CA MET A 1 18.91 -15.46 23.56
C MET A 1 18.54 -13.97 23.62
N TRP A 2 18.48 -13.34 24.80
CA TRP A 2 18.15 -11.91 24.95
C TRP A 2 19.11 -10.92 24.25
N CYS A 3 20.43 -11.16 24.25
CA CYS A 3 21.38 -10.24 23.59
C CYS A 3 21.26 -10.18 22.05
N ARG A 4 20.69 -11.21 21.39
CA ARG A 4 20.48 -11.19 19.93
C ARG A 4 19.30 -10.30 19.53
N TRP A 5 18.31 -10.15 20.42
CA TRP A 5 17.14 -9.29 20.21
C TRP A 5 17.49 -7.81 20.35
N GLN A 6 18.37 -7.46 21.30
CA GLN A 6 18.76 -6.07 21.58
C GLN A 6 19.63 -5.45 20.47
N ASN A 7 20.48 -6.25 19.82
CA ASN A 7 21.26 -5.81 18.66
C ASN A 7 20.42 -5.70 17.37
N SER A 8 19.39 -6.52 17.21
CA SER A 8 18.41 -6.36 16.13
C SER A 8 17.60 -5.07 16.31
N ALA A 9 17.23 -4.71 17.54
CA ALA A 9 16.48 -3.49 17.81
C ALA A 9 17.30 -2.21 17.54
N ARG A 10 18.61 -2.17 17.87
CA ARG A 10 19.46 -1.00 17.61
C ARG A 10 19.73 -0.76 16.12
N THR A 11 19.89 -1.83 15.34
CA THR A 11 20.07 -1.70 13.88
C THR A 11 18.80 -1.18 13.23
N SER A 12 17.62 -1.69 13.62
CA SER A 12 16.33 -1.17 13.12
C SER A 12 16.14 0.32 13.38
N ILE A 13 16.47 0.84 14.58
CA ILE A 13 16.29 2.27 14.92
C ILE A 13 17.13 3.19 14.03
N GLY A 14 18.37 2.82 13.72
CA GLY A 14 19.23 3.57 12.79
C GLY A 14 18.67 3.55 11.36
N THR A 15 18.18 2.39 10.90
CA THR A 15 17.52 2.29 9.59
C THR A 15 16.25 3.15 9.55
N PHE A 16 15.45 3.20 10.63
CA PHE A 16 14.24 4.03 10.69
C PHE A 16 14.52 5.52 10.49
N ALA A 17 15.58 6.05 11.11
CA ALA A 17 15.92 7.47 10.96
C ALA A 17 16.33 7.79 9.52
N VAL A 18 17.12 6.91 8.89
CA VAL A 18 17.57 7.07 7.49
C VAL A 18 16.41 6.88 6.51
N ILE A 19 15.51 5.94 6.79
CA ILE A 19 14.30 5.72 5.98
C ILE A 19 13.37 6.93 6.10
N ALA A 20 13.18 7.46 7.31
CA ALA A 20 12.34 8.63 7.52
C ALA A 20 12.88 9.84 6.76
N THR A 21 14.19 10.10 6.81
CA THR A 21 14.79 11.22 6.07
C THR A 21 14.78 11.00 4.57
N MET A 22 15.10 9.79 4.08
CA MET A 22 15.03 9.48 2.64
C MET A 22 13.62 9.55 2.09
N VAL A 23 12.62 9.03 2.82
CA VAL A 23 11.21 9.13 2.42
C VAL A 23 10.78 10.59 2.45
N LEU A 24 11.21 11.38 3.43
CA LEU A 24 10.92 12.82 3.46
C LEU A 24 11.52 13.55 2.25
N GLU A 25 12.78 13.27 1.90
CA GLU A 25 13.49 13.84 0.74
C GLU A 25 12.84 13.42 -0.59
N ILE A 26 12.47 12.15 -0.74
CA ILE A 26 11.79 11.64 -1.94
C ILE A 26 10.39 12.24 -2.07
N ILE A 27 9.67 12.40 -0.95
CA ILE A 27 8.37 13.06 -0.91
C ILE A 27 8.55 14.55 -1.25
N GLN A 28 9.54 15.25 -0.68
CA GLN A 28 9.84 16.65 -0.99
C GLN A 28 10.18 16.82 -2.47
N ALA A 29 11.06 15.98 -3.02
CA ALA A 29 11.47 16.01 -4.42
C ALA A 29 10.30 15.67 -5.37
N SER A 30 9.45 14.71 -5.02
CA SER A 30 8.25 14.38 -5.79
C SER A 30 7.22 15.50 -5.73
N ILE A 31 7.00 16.12 -4.56
CA ILE A 31 6.10 17.26 -4.40
C ILE A 31 6.56 18.41 -5.31
N VAL A 32 7.83 18.80 -5.26
CA VAL A 32 8.39 19.89 -6.07
C VAL A 32 8.24 19.60 -7.57
N ARG A 33 8.52 18.37 -7.99
CA ARG A 33 8.47 17.99 -9.41
C ARG A 33 7.04 17.85 -9.93
N THR A 34 6.10 17.42 -9.08
CA THR A 34 4.67 17.30 -9.44
C THR A 34 3.99 18.67 -9.45
N GLN A 35 4.40 19.60 -8.58
CA GLN A 35 3.96 21.00 -8.61
C GLN A 35 4.31 21.65 -9.95
N CYS A 36 5.52 21.40 -10.47
CA CYS A 36 6.02 22.01 -11.70
C CYS A 36 5.36 21.44 -12.98
N TYR A 37 4.94 20.16 -12.96
CA TYR A 37 4.28 19.55 -14.12
C TYR A 37 2.77 19.86 -14.21
N ILE A 38 2.13 20.19 -13.09
CA ILE A 38 0.69 20.50 -13.04
C ILE A 38 0.40 21.95 -13.48
N ASP A 39 1.33 22.89 -13.30
CA ASP A 39 1.14 24.29 -13.71
C ASP A 39 1.14 24.50 -15.25
N ALA A 40 1.64 23.53 -16.03
CA ALA A 40 1.71 23.68 -17.49
C ALA A 40 0.43 23.26 -18.25
N ARG A 41 -0.60 22.69 -17.60
CA ARG A 41 -1.76 22.10 -18.32
C ARG A 41 -3.16 22.31 -17.73
N ALA A 42 -3.38 23.14 -16.72
CA ALA A 42 -4.71 23.20 -16.09
C ALA A 42 -5.27 24.61 -15.86
N ILE A 43 -5.76 25.23 -16.94
CA ILE A 43 -6.92 26.13 -16.85
C ILE A 43 -8.15 25.22 -16.68
N GLY A 44 -8.64 25.13 -15.45
CA GLY A 44 -10.02 24.74 -15.16
C GLY A 44 -10.31 23.25 -15.04
N ARG A 45 -9.96 22.63 -13.90
CA ARG A 45 -10.80 21.64 -13.19
C ARG A 45 -10.13 21.21 -11.88
N TYR A 46 -10.68 21.72 -10.77
CA TYR A 46 -10.55 21.30 -9.37
C TYR A 46 -9.19 20.73 -8.93
N ASP A 47 -8.45 21.52 -8.15
CA ASP A 47 -7.31 21.10 -7.32
C ASP A 47 -7.68 19.94 -6.39
N ALA A 48 -7.72 18.72 -6.92
CA ALA A 48 -7.60 17.50 -6.14
C ALA A 48 -6.11 17.27 -5.83
N ARG A 49 -5.43 18.27 -5.28
CA ARG A 49 -4.09 18.10 -4.73
C ARG A 49 -4.23 17.13 -3.57
N MET A 50 -3.72 15.92 -3.78
CA MET A 50 -3.53 14.98 -2.68
C MET A 50 -2.77 15.71 -1.56
N ARG A 51 -3.28 15.57 -0.33
CA ARG A 51 -2.54 15.98 0.85
C ARG A 51 -1.40 14.99 1.05
N TRP A 52 -0.31 15.18 0.30
CA TRP A 52 0.86 14.29 0.30
C TRP A 52 1.44 14.07 1.69
N PHE A 53 1.32 15.07 2.57
CA PHE A 53 1.72 14.96 3.96
C PHE A 53 0.96 13.85 4.71
N THR A 54 -0.37 13.78 4.60
CA THR A 54 -1.16 12.73 5.26
C THR A 54 -0.95 11.36 4.63
N PHE A 55 -0.69 11.30 3.32
CA PHE A 55 -0.24 10.07 2.66
C PHE A 55 1.09 9.57 3.25
N GLY A 56 2.09 10.45 3.37
CA GLY A 56 3.38 10.12 3.96
C GLY A 56 3.25 9.62 5.41
N LEU A 57 2.40 10.25 6.22
CA LEU A 57 2.14 9.81 7.60
C LEU A 57 1.49 8.42 7.66
N LEU A 58 0.46 8.16 6.84
CA LEU A 58 -0.20 6.85 6.77
C LEU A 58 0.75 5.76 6.26
N LEU A 59 1.56 6.09 5.25
CA LEU A 59 2.60 5.21 4.74
C LEU A 59 3.63 4.86 5.80
N TYR A 60 4.08 5.84 6.59
CA TYR A 60 5.01 5.63 7.69
C TYR A 60 4.43 4.71 8.77
N VAL A 61 3.18 4.96 9.20
CA VAL A 61 2.50 4.12 10.20
C VAL A 61 2.31 2.69 9.68
N ALA A 62 1.88 2.52 8.42
CA ALA A 62 1.72 1.20 7.81
C ALA A 62 3.05 0.45 7.70
N ALA A 63 4.13 1.13 7.32
CA ALA A 63 5.47 0.54 7.28
C ALA A 63 5.96 0.11 8.68
N ALA A 64 5.70 0.91 9.72
CA ALA A 64 6.01 0.55 11.10
C ALA A 64 5.18 -0.65 11.61
N MET A 65 3.90 -0.72 11.25
CA MET A 65 3.04 -1.88 11.56
C MET A 65 3.52 -3.14 10.84
N GLN A 66 3.97 -3.02 9.59
CA GLN A 66 4.55 -4.15 8.85
C GLN A 66 5.81 -4.70 9.53
N GLN A 67 6.70 -3.83 10.01
CA GLN A 67 7.92 -4.28 10.71
C GLN A 67 7.66 -4.97 12.04
N THR A 68 6.67 -4.49 12.78
CA THR A 68 6.30 -5.09 14.07
C THR A 68 5.59 -6.43 13.90
N ASN A 69 5.23 -6.81 12.66
CA ASN A 69 4.39 -7.98 12.37
C ASN A 69 3.16 -8.04 13.30
N LEU A 70 2.61 -6.87 13.63
CA LEU A 70 1.41 -6.76 14.45
C LEU A 70 0.31 -7.49 13.67
N LEU A 71 -0.33 -8.50 14.28
CA LEU A 71 -1.34 -9.41 13.69
C LEU A 71 -0.80 -10.58 12.87
N GLY A 72 0.51 -10.83 12.85
CA GLY A 72 1.05 -12.12 12.40
C GLY A 72 0.66 -13.23 13.37
N VAL A 73 0.08 -14.34 12.88
CA VAL A 73 -0.23 -15.49 13.73
C VAL A 73 1.08 -16.19 14.11
N PRO A 74 1.46 -16.24 15.40
CA PRO A 74 2.68 -16.92 15.81
C PRO A 74 2.52 -18.43 15.60
N THR A 75 3.25 -18.98 14.65
CA THR A 75 3.28 -20.42 14.41
C THR A 75 4.29 -21.13 15.30
N LEU A 76 3.84 -22.23 15.91
CA LEU A 76 4.66 -23.21 16.60
C LEU A 76 5.65 -23.95 15.68
N THR A 77 5.41 -23.97 14.37
CA THR A 77 6.16 -24.75 13.36
C THR A 77 7.28 -23.96 12.65
N GLY A 78 7.57 -22.73 13.09
CA GLY A 78 8.68 -21.93 12.54
C GLY A 78 8.51 -21.45 11.09
N ARG A 79 7.35 -21.70 10.46
CA ARG A 79 7.01 -21.17 9.13
C ARG A 79 6.07 -19.97 9.30
N PRO A 80 6.47 -18.74 8.91
CA PRO A 80 5.60 -17.58 9.00
C PRO A 80 4.34 -17.80 8.14
N TRP A 81 3.25 -18.19 8.80
CA TRP A 81 1.90 -18.30 8.24
C TRP A 81 1.25 -16.89 8.22
N PRO A 82 0.14 -16.71 7.48
CA PRO A 82 -0.07 -15.57 6.59
C PRO A 82 0.09 -14.21 7.28
N LEU A 83 0.91 -13.37 6.66
CA LEU A 83 1.19 -12.02 7.12
C LEU A 83 0.18 -11.06 6.48
N LEU A 84 -0.30 -10.12 7.27
CA LEU A 84 -1.16 -9.06 6.77
C LEU A 84 -0.31 -8.05 5.99
N GLU A 85 -0.57 -7.92 4.69
CA GLU A 85 0.15 -7.01 3.81
C GLU A 85 -0.41 -5.58 3.94
N HIS A 86 -0.08 -4.89 5.04
CA HIS A 86 -0.63 -3.56 5.37
C HIS A 86 -0.37 -2.53 4.26
N LEU A 87 0.81 -2.57 3.65
CA LEU A 87 1.22 -1.66 2.57
C LEU A 87 0.43 -1.92 1.28
N ALA A 88 0.16 -3.19 0.95
CA ALA A 88 -0.66 -3.53 -0.21
C ALA A 88 -2.12 -3.09 0.02
N LEU A 89 -2.64 -3.30 1.23
CA LEU A 89 -3.98 -2.86 1.59
C LEU A 89 -4.13 -1.33 1.51
N LEU A 90 -3.12 -0.60 1.99
CA LEU A 90 -3.05 0.86 1.89
C LEU A 90 -3.03 1.31 0.42
N ALA A 91 -2.25 0.64 -0.43
CA ALA A 91 -2.23 0.92 -1.87
C ALA A 91 -3.59 0.71 -2.53
N VAL A 92 -4.30 -0.38 -2.20
CA VAL A 92 -5.67 -0.64 -2.68
C VAL A 92 -6.65 0.43 -2.21
N PHE A 93 -6.56 0.85 -0.94
CA PHE A 93 -7.37 1.93 -0.39
C PHE A 93 -7.17 3.24 -1.16
N TYR A 94 -5.91 3.64 -1.40
CA TYR A 94 -5.61 4.83 -2.19
C TYR A 94 -6.06 4.70 -3.65
N ALA A 95 -5.91 3.52 -4.25
CA ALA A 95 -6.40 3.26 -5.60
C ALA A 95 -7.93 3.35 -5.72
N LEU A 96 -8.67 3.07 -4.65
CA LEU A 96 -10.13 3.20 -4.61
C LEU A 96 -10.59 4.65 -4.42
N PHE A 97 -9.99 5.38 -3.48
CA PHE A 97 -10.52 6.68 -3.02
C PHE A 97 -9.83 7.90 -3.60
N ALA A 98 -8.63 7.78 -4.15
CA ALA A 98 -7.83 8.94 -4.53
C ALA A 98 -7.91 9.30 -6.03
N SER A 99 -7.29 10.41 -6.45
CA SER A 99 -7.39 10.87 -7.83
C SER A 99 -6.70 9.89 -8.80
N GLU A 100 -7.21 9.82 -10.03
CA GLU A 100 -6.76 8.82 -11.03
C GLU A 100 -5.27 8.92 -11.35
N THR A 101 -4.71 10.14 -11.35
CA THR A 101 -3.31 10.39 -11.67
C THR A 101 -2.37 10.08 -10.52
N SER A 102 -2.83 10.20 -9.27
CA SER A 102 -1.99 10.05 -8.08
C SER A 102 -2.05 8.65 -7.46
N ALA A 103 -3.12 7.90 -7.70
CA ALA A 103 -3.29 6.54 -7.19
C ALA A 103 -2.15 5.56 -7.61
N PRO A 104 -1.70 5.51 -8.87
CA PRO A 104 -0.58 4.63 -9.26
C PRO A 104 0.73 5.02 -8.58
N VAL A 105 0.98 6.33 -8.43
CA VAL A 105 2.18 6.85 -7.75
C VAL A 105 2.16 6.48 -6.27
N ALA A 106 1.00 6.61 -5.60
CA ALA A 106 0.82 6.17 -4.23
C ALA A 106 1.07 4.66 -4.07
N GLY A 107 0.55 3.83 -4.98
CA GLY A 107 0.79 2.39 -4.99
C GLY A 107 2.26 2.04 -5.18
N PHE A 108 2.94 2.72 -6.10
CA PHE A 108 4.38 2.55 -6.32
C PHE A 108 5.20 2.92 -5.07
N LEU A 109 4.89 4.04 -4.40
CA LEU A 109 5.54 4.45 -3.15
C LEU A 109 5.28 3.46 -2.01
N CYS A 110 4.09 2.88 -1.92
CA CYS A 110 3.78 1.82 -0.96
C CYS A 110 4.65 0.59 -1.20
N GLY A 111 4.82 0.18 -2.45
CA GLY A 111 5.70 -0.95 -2.78
C GLY A 111 7.18 -0.65 -2.62
N LEU A 112 7.62 0.58 -2.87
CA LEU A 112 8.98 1.03 -2.57
C LEU A 112 9.25 0.97 -1.06
N ALA A 113 8.30 1.43 -0.23
CA ALA A 113 8.40 1.28 1.21
C ALA A 113 8.44 -0.19 1.64
N ALA A 114 7.67 -1.07 0.98
CA ALA A 114 7.70 -2.50 1.24
C ALA A 114 9.06 -3.14 0.90
N ASP A 115 9.68 -2.71 -0.20
CA ASP A 115 11.01 -3.15 -0.60
C ASP A 115 12.10 -2.68 0.38
N ILE A 116 11.98 -1.45 0.90
CA ILE A 116 12.92 -0.89 1.89
C ILE A 116 12.79 -1.59 3.26
N VAL A 117 11.57 -1.89 3.66
CA VAL A 117 11.26 -2.52 4.94
C VAL A 117 11.56 -4.01 4.93
N GLY A 118 11.31 -4.67 3.80
CA GLY A 118 11.48 -6.11 3.64
C GLY A 118 12.91 -6.50 3.28
N PRO A 119 13.25 -7.79 3.38
CA PRO A 119 14.54 -8.33 2.91
C PRO A 119 14.61 -8.46 1.37
N ASN A 120 13.66 -7.87 0.64
CA ASN A 120 13.53 -8.06 -0.79
C ASN A 120 14.36 -7.04 -1.58
N THR A 121 14.72 -7.37 -2.81
CA THR A 121 15.41 -6.44 -3.70
C THR A 121 14.48 -5.28 -4.08
N VAL A 122 15.04 -4.06 -4.13
CA VAL A 122 14.32 -2.86 -4.56
C VAL A 122 13.73 -3.07 -5.96
N GLY A 123 12.43 -2.83 -6.11
CA GLY A 123 11.69 -2.99 -7.36
C GLY A 123 10.81 -4.25 -7.41
N THR A 124 11.06 -5.25 -6.56
CA THR A 124 10.26 -6.49 -6.55
C THR A 124 8.84 -6.28 -6.07
N CYS A 125 8.60 -5.33 -5.16
CA CYS A 125 7.26 -4.97 -4.67
C CYS A 125 6.77 -3.65 -5.27
N ALA A 126 7.66 -2.69 -5.52
CA ALA A 126 7.31 -1.36 -6.06
C ALA A 126 6.57 -1.43 -7.40
N VAL A 127 7.10 -2.17 -8.39
CA VAL A 127 6.51 -2.24 -9.74
C VAL A 127 5.16 -2.98 -9.72
N PRO A 128 5.03 -4.17 -9.09
CA PRO A 128 3.74 -4.85 -8.98
C PRO A 128 2.65 -4.02 -8.30
N LEU A 129 2.96 -3.35 -7.19
CA LEU A 129 1.96 -2.54 -6.47
C LEU A 129 1.51 -1.32 -7.27
N GLY A 130 2.43 -0.67 -8.00
CA GLY A 130 2.07 0.41 -8.92
C GLY A 130 1.13 -0.08 -10.04
N LEU A 131 1.41 -1.24 -10.63
CA LEU A 131 0.57 -1.85 -11.66
C LEU A 131 -0.81 -2.25 -11.13
N VAL A 132 -0.88 -2.87 -9.94
CA VAL A 132 -2.14 -3.24 -9.29
C VAL A 132 -2.99 -2.00 -9.01
N ALA A 133 -2.39 -0.94 -8.46
CA ALA A 133 -3.08 0.33 -8.21
C ALA A 133 -3.63 0.93 -9.51
N PHE A 134 -2.85 0.89 -10.60
CA PHE A 134 -3.31 1.33 -11.92
C PHE A 134 -4.50 0.50 -12.44
N SER A 135 -4.43 -0.83 -12.32
CA SER A 135 -5.53 -1.72 -12.72
C SER A 135 -6.81 -1.44 -11.93
N ILE A 136 -6.71 -1.23 -10.60
CA ILE A 136 -7.85 -0.88 -9.75
C ILE A 136 -8.48 0.44 -10.17
N VAL A 137 -7.68 1.45 -10.52
CA VAL A 137 -8.18 2.76 -10.98
C VAL A 137 -9.04 2.64 -12.23
N LYS A 138 -8.74 1.67 -13.11
CA LYS A 138 -9.58 1.37 -14.28
C LYS A 138 -10.85 0.62 -13.91
N VAL A 139 -10.72 -0.41 -13.07
CA VAL A 139 -11.86 -1.25 -12.67
C VAL A 139 -12.87 -0.51 -11.80
N ARG A 140 -12.43 0.43 -10.94
CA ARG A 140 -13.31 1.17 -10.03
C ARG A 140 -14.33 2.07 -10.73
N GLN A 141 -14.14 2.40 -12.02
CA GLN A 141 -15.12 3.14 -12.80
C GLN A 141 -16.35 2.27 -13.13
N SER A 142 -16.20 0.95 -13.14
CA SER A 142 -17.26 -0.02 -13.44
C SER A 142 -17.94 -0.61 -12.19
N ILE A 143 -17.35 -0.46 -11.00
CA ILE A 143 -17.84 -1.11 -9.77
C ILE A 143 -18.52 -0.10 -8.84
N PHE A 144 -19.72 -0.46 -8.35
CA PHE A 144 -20.41 0.30 -7.30
C PHE A 144 -19.62 0.27 -5.98
N ARG A 145 -19.22 1.45 -5.49
CA ARG A 145 -18.36 1.63 -4.31
C ARG A 145 -19.05 1.38 -2.95
N GLU A 146 -20.37 1.23 -2.96
CA GLU A 146 -21.19 1.27 -1.74
C GLU A 146 -21.32 -0.08 -1.02
N HIS A 147 -21.07 -1.19 -1.72
CA HIS A 147 -21.22 -2.52 -1.13
C HIS A 147 -19.92 -3.04 -0.49
N ALA A 148 -19.98 -3.47 0.77
CA ALA A 148 -18.85 -4.07 1.46
C ALA A 148 -18.32 -5.34 0.73
N VAL A 149 -19.21 -6.09 0.08
CA VAL A 149 -18.85 -7.28 -0.70
C VAL A 149 -17.94 -6.93 -1.88
N SER A 150 -18.20 -5.83 -2.60
CA SER A 150 -17.36 -5.44 -3.73
C SER A 150 -15.95 -5.04 -3.28
N GLN A 151 -15.81 -4.47 -2.08
CA GLN A 151 -14.51 -4.13 -1.48
C GLN A 151 -13.70 -5.37 -1.12
N VAL A 152 -14.34 -6.41 -0.55
CA VAL A 152 -13.70 -7.70 -0.25
C VAL A 152 -13.23 -8.38 -1.53
N VAL A 153 -14.09 -8.43 -2.56
CA VAL A 153 -13.75 -9.05 -3.84
C VAL A 153 -12.60 -8.30 -4.52
N LEU A 154 -12.66 -6.97 -4.56
CA LEU A 154 -11.61 -6.16 -5.18
C LEU A 154 -10.27 -6.27 -4.45
N SER A 155 -10.27 -6.29 -3.12
CA SER A 155 -9.05 -6.47 -2.33
C SER A 155 -8.46 -7.87 -2.52
N PHE A 156 -9.30 -8.91 -2.59
CA PHE A 156 -8.86 -10.26 -2.92
C PHE A 156 -8.16 -10.32 -4.28
N PHE A 157 -8.78 -9.77 -5.33
CA PHE A 157 -8.17 -9.73 -6.67
C PHE A 157 -6.90 -8.89 -6.71
N ALA A 158 -6.89 -7.74 -6.03
CA ALA A 158 -5.72 -6.86 -6.00
C ALA A 158 -4.51 -7.53 -5.34
N ILE A 159 -4.71 -8.15 -4.18
CA ILE A 159 -3.63 -8.81 -3.43
C ILE A 159 -3.20 -10.10 -4.11
N GLY A 160 -4.14 -10.85 -4.68
CA GLY A 160 -3.84 -12.02 -5.52
C GLY A 160 -2.99 -11.62 -6.73
N LEU A 161 -3.38 -10.56 -7.46
CA LEU A 161 -2.62 -10.05 -8.60
C LEU A 161 -1.24 -9.55 -8.19
N TYR A 162 -1.14 -8.83 -7.07
CA TYR A 162 0.14 -8.43 -6.48
C TYR A 162 1.05 -9.65 -6.19
N GLY A 163 0.49 -10.70 -5.60
CA GLY A 163 1.23 -11.93 -5.30
C GLY A 163 1.77 -12.62 -6.55
N VAL A 164 0.97 -12.72 -7.60
CA VAL A 164 1.40 -13.31 -8.88
C VAL A 164 2.46 -12.44 -9.56
N LEU A 165 2.26 -11.12 -9.61
CA LEU A 165 3.21 -10.19 -10.22
C LEU A 165 4.54 -10.11 -9.47
N SER A 166 4.51 -10.10 -8.13
CA SER A 166 5.73 -10.10 -7.31
C SER A 166 6.51 -11.42 -7.45
N MET A 167 5.82 -12.55 -7.61
CA MET A 167 6.46 -13.82 -7.94
C MET A 167 7.15 -13.77 -9.31
N GLY A 168 6.49 -13.23 -10.34
CA GLY A 168 7.08 -13.04 -11.66
C GLY A 168 8.30 -12.11 -11.64
N ALA A 169 8.22 -11.00 -10.89
CA ALA A 169 9.32 -10.07 -10.71
C ALA A 169 10.54 -10.70 -10.03
N ARG A 170 10.31 -11.56 -9.01
CA ARG A 170 11.39 -12.30 -8.32
C ARG A 170 12.10 -13.27 -9.26
N ILE A 171 11.34 -14.01 -10.08
CA ILE A 171 11.89 -14.95 -11.06
C ILE A 171 12.73 -14.17 -12.10
N GLY A 172 12.20 -13.07 -12.63
CA GLY A 172 12.90 -12.26 -13.63
C GLY A 172 14.20 -11.60 -13.12
N LEU A 173 14.24 -11.23 -11.84
CA LEU A 173 15.42 -10.62 -11.21
C LEU A 173 16.40 -11.65 -10.62
N GLY A 174 16.13 -12.96 -10.76
CA GLY A 174 16.97 -14.02 -10.19
C GLY A 174 17.05 -14.00 -8.67
N ALA A 175 16.07 -13.41 -7.99
CA ALA A 175 16.04 -13.33 -6.53
C ALA A 175 15.78 -14.73 -5.92
N PRO A 176 16.47 -15.11 -4.83
CA PRO A 176 16.33 -16.44 -4.24
C PRO A 176 14.90 -16.65 -3.73
N ILE A 177 14.26 -17.71 -4.23
CA ILE A 177 12.95 -18.16 -3.77
C ILE A 177 13.17 -18.93 -2.45
N VAL A 178 12.85 -18.29 -1.33
CA VAL A 178 13.02 -18.88 0.01
C VAL A 178 11.90 -19.88 0.27
N GLY A 179 12.05 -21.09 -0.23
CA GLY A 179 11.10 -22.20 -0.03
C GLY A 179 11.14 -23.21 -1.16
N ASN A 180 11.35 -24.50 -0.83
CA ASN A 180 11.62 -25.60 -1.77
C ASN A 180 10.49 -25.93 -2.79
N SER A 181 9.40 -25.16 -2.88
CA SER A 181 8.39 -25.40 -3.92
C SER A 181 7.59 -24.14 -4.27
N VAL A 182 7.36 -23.96 -5.58
CA VAL A 182 6.43 -22.95 -6.13
C VAL A 182 5.03 -23.08 -5.53
N ALA A 183 4.57 -24.32 -5.32
CA ALA A 183 3.27 -24.61 -4.73
C ALA A 183 3.14 -24.08 -3.30
N ALA A 184 4.19 -24.18 -2.48
CA ALA A 184 4.17 -23.63 -1.12
C ALA A 184 4.07 -22.09 -1.14
N HIS A 185 4.81 -21.42 -2.03
CA HIS A 185 4.72 -19.97 -2.20
C HIS A 185 3.35 -19.52 -2.69
N LEU A 186 2.77 -20.23 -3.66
CA LEU A 186 1.42 -19.95 -4.13
C LEU A 186 0.39 -20.10 -3.01
N GLY A 187 0.56 -21.14 -2.18
CA GLY A 187 -0.26 -21.36 -0.98
C GLY A 187 -0.15 -20.21 0.03
N THR A 188 1.05 -19.69 0.27
CA THR A 188 1.23 -18.53 1.16
C THR A 188 0.63 -17.26 0.57
N VAL A 189 0.77 -17.05 -0.74
CA VAL A 189 0.19 -15.88 -1.43
C VAL A 189 -1.33 -15.93 -1.38
N LEU A 190 -1.93 -17.07 -1.67
CA LEU A 190 -3.38 -17.29 -1.57
C LEU A 190 -3.87 -17.11 -0.12
N GLY A 191 -3.15 -17.68 0.85
CA GLY A 191 -3.45 -17.51 2.27
C GLY A 191 -3.42 -16.03 2.69
N ASN A 192 -2.39 -15.29 2.30
CA ASN A 192 -2.28 -13.85 2.55
C ASN A 192 -3.42 -13.08 1.87
N ALA A 193 -3.78 -13.43 0.63
CA ALA A 193 -4.84 -12.78 -0.12
C ALA A 193 -6.21 -12.98 0.53
N VAL A 194 -6.55 -14.21 0.93
CA VAL A 194 -7.80 -14.50 1.63
C VAL A 194 -7.83 -13.79 2.98
N TYR A 195 -6.76 -13.91 3.77
CA TYR A 195 -6.68 -13.30 5.09
C TYR A 195 -6.81 -11.77 5.04
N SER A 196 -6.09 -11.14 4.11
CA SER A 196 -6.13 -9.69 3.90
C SER A 196 -7.46 -9.22 3.33
N ALA A 197 -8.11 -9.99 2.45
CA ALA A 197 -9.43 -9.66 1.92
C ALA A 197 -10.53 -9.68 2.99
N LEU A 198 -10.45 -10.61 3.95
CA LEU A 198 -11.37 -10.66 5.08
C LEU A 198 -11.18 -9.48 6.03
N LEU A 199 -9.94 -9.02 6.22
CA LEU A 199 -9.63 -7.86 7.06
C LEU A 199 -9.81 -6.51 6.36
N ALA A 200 -9.81 -6.49 5.02
CA ALA A 200 -9.99 -5.29 4.22
C ALA A 200 -11.18 -4.41 4.64
N PRO A 201 -12.42 -4.91 4.81
CA PRO A 201 -13.56 -4.07 5.19
C PRO A 201 -13.38 -3.44 6.58
N VAL A 202 -12.76 -4.16 7.53
CA VAL A 202 -12.48 -3.65 8.88
C VAL A 202 -11.45 -2.53 8.83
N CYS A 203 -10.35 -2.74 8.09
CA CYS A 203 -9.33 -1.72 7.88
C CYS A 203 -9.88 -0.50 7.13
N PHE A 204 -10.72 -0.69 6.11
CA PHE A 204 -11.35 0.41 5.38
C PHE A 204 -12.29 1.20 6.28
N TRP A 205 -13.10 0.54 7.11
CA TRP A 205 -13.94 1.22 8.09
C TRP A 205 -13.12 2.08 9.06
N LEU A 206 -11.98 1.55 9.54
CA LEU A 206 -11.06 2.29 10.40
C LEU A 206 -10.45 3.51 9.69
N LEU A 207 -9.97 3.34 8.45
CA LEU A 207 -9.40 4.42 7.65
C LEU A 207 -10.45 5.49 7.28
N LEU A 208 -11.70 5.08 7.02
CA LEU A 208 -12.80 5.98 6.77
C LEU A 208 -13.19 6.79 8.01
N LYS A 209 -13.06 6.24 9.22
CA LYS A 209 -13.22 7.01 10.46
C LYS A 209 -12.15 8.07 10.66
N LEU A 210 -10.94 7.84 10.14
CA LEU A 210 -9.85 8.82 10.17
C LEU A 210 -9.98 9.88 9.07
N LYS A 211 -10.83 9.67 8.06
CA LYS A 211 -11.11 10.61 6.95
C LYS A 211 -11.39 12.07 7.36
N PRO A 212 -12.22 12.38 8.37
CA PRO A 212 -12.44 13.77 8.81
C PRO A 212 -11.15 14.42 9.33
N ILE A 213 -10.29 13.67 10.04
CA ILE A 213 -9.00 14.15 10.55
C ILE A 213 -8.02 14.37 9.40
N LEU A 214 -8.09 13.52 8.36
CA LEU A 214 -7.31 13.66 7.14
C LEU A 214 -7.75 14.88 6.30
N GLY A 215 -8.91 15.46 6.62
CA GLY A 215 -9.51 16.65 6.02
C GLY A 215 -9.84 16.51 4.54
N PHE A 216 -10.22 15.30 4.12
CA PHE A 216 -10.92 15.12 2.86
C PHE A 216 -12.27 15.85 2.96
N GLN A 217 -12.34 17.07 2.41
CA GLN A 217 -13.61 17.72 2.16
C GLN A 217 -14.32 16.89 1.09
N VAL A 218 -15.20 15.99 1.53
CA VAL A 218 -16.23 15.42 0.68
C VAL A 218 -16.92 16.64 0.08
N HIS A 219 -16.74 16.86 -1.22
CA HIS A 219 -17.49 17.87 -1.94
C HIS A 219 -18.95 17.47 -1.77
N GLY A 220 -19.59 18.05 -0.75
CA GLY A 220 -21.02 17.97 -0.59
C GLY A 220 -21.59 18.43 -1.90
N LEU A 221 -22.42 17.59 -2.51
CA LEU A 221 -23.25 17.94 -3.64
C LEU A 221 -23.86 19.29 -3.27
N ARG A 222 -23.40 20.35 -3.96
CA ARG A 222 -23.95 21.69 -3.85
C ARG A 222 -25.43 21.49 -4.19
N SER A 223 -26.26 21.44 -3.15
CA SER A 223 -27.71 21.44 -3.27
C SER A 223 -28.04 22.66 -4.09
N ARG A 224 -28.25 22.43 -5.39
CA ARG A 224 -28.72 23.42 -6.32
C ARG A 224 -30.22 23.41 -6.07
N SER A 225 -30.66 24.06 -4.99
CA SER A 225 -32.07 24.40 -4.82
C SER A 225 -32.41 25.43 -5.89
N HIS A 226 -32.84 24.94 -7.04
CA HIS A 226 -33.59 25.74 -7.98
C HIS A 226 -35.06 25.66 -7.57
N GLY A 227 -35.64 26.84 -7.29
CA GLY A 227 -37.05 27.15 -7.48
C GLY A 227 -38.00 26.58 -6.45
#